data_AF-A0A535S434-F1
#
_entry.id   AF-A0A535S434-F1
#
_cell.length_a   1.000
_cell.length_b   1.000
_cell.length_c   1.000
_cell.angle_alpha   90.00
_cell.angle_beta   90.00
_cell.angle_gamma   90.00
#
_symmetry.space_group_name_H-M   'P 1'
#
loop_
_entity.id
_entity.type
_entity.pdbx_description
1 polymer ?
#
loop_
_entity_poly.entity_id
_entity_poly.type
_entity_poly.pdbx_seq_one_letter_code
_entity_poly.pdbx_strand_id
1 'polypeptide(L)' 'MSIALTIGATIAAIGLILLLYGLFGQADYSRSDGININLWWGLVMLVFGTGMAVVGYISWRRPVTH' A
#
# COMPACT_ATOMS: atom_id res chain seq x y z
N MET A 1 16.13 -7.42 8.22
CA MET A 1 14.88 -7.00 7.55
C MET A 1 14.57 -7.98 6.43
N SER A 2 13.36 -8.51 6.37
CA SER A 2 12.95 -9.43 5.30
C SER A 2 12.60 -8.65 4.03
N ILE A 3 12.79 -9.25 2.85
CA ILE A 3 12.42 -8.65 1.57
C ILE A 3 10.93 -8.28 1.52
N ALA A 4 10.07 -9.13 2.13
CA ALA A 4 8.64 -8.90 2.22
C ALA A 4 8.29 -7.67 3.06
N LEU A 5 9.05 -7.38 4.13
CA LEU A 5 8.86 -6.17 4.92
C LEU A 5 9.19 -4.93 4.10
N THR A 6 10.33 -4.94 3.38
CA THR A 6 10.74 -3.81 2.54
C THR A 6 9.76 -3.56 1.42
N ILE A 7 9.34 -4.60 0.70
CA ILE A 7 8.36 -4.52 -0.41
C ILE A 7 7.00 -4.06 0.11
N GLY A 8 6.51 -4.65 1.21
CA GLY A 8 5.22 -4.26 1.79
C GLY A 8 5.20 -2.79 2.21
N ALA A 9 6.29 -2.33 2.84
CA ALA A 9 6.41 -0.94 3.29
C ALA A 9 6.44 0.05 2.12
N THR A 10 7.15 -0.25 1.03
CA THR A 10 7.18 0.64 -0.15
C THR A 10 5.84 0.67 -0.88
N ILE A 11 5.18 -0.49 -1.03
CA ILE A 11 3.82 -0.54 -1.62
C ILE A 11 2.83 0.27 -0.77
N ALA A 12 2.89 0.13 0.56
CA ALA A 12 2.04 0.89 1.47
C ALA A 12 2.30 2.40 1.38
N ALA A 13 3.57 2.81 1.27
CA ALA A 13 3.92 4.22 1.11
C ALA A 13 3.41 4.82 -0.21
N ILE A 14 3.55 4.09 -1.32
CA ILE A 14 3.02 4.52 -2.63
C ILE A 14 1.48 4.58 -2.58
N GLY A 15 0.85 3.56 -2.00
CA GLY A 15 -0.61 3.52 -1.82
C GLY A 15 -1.12 4.68 -0.97
N LEU A 16 -0.41 5.03 0.09
CA LEU A 16 -0.74 6.20 0.92
C LEU A 16 -0.67 7.50 0.12
N ILE A 17 0.37 7.70 -0.68
CA ILE A 17 0.50 8.89 -1.53
C ILE A 17 -0.65 8.96 -2.54
N LEU A 18 -0.97 7.84 -3.20
CA LEU A 18 -2.09 7.74 -4.14
C LEU A 18 -3.45 8.03 -3.48
N LEU A 19 -3.66 7.49 -2.28
CA LEU A 19 -4.88 7.71 -1.50
C LEU A 19 -5.02 9.19 -1.10
N LEU A 20 -3.94 9.80 -0.60
CA LEU A 20 -3.92 11.24 -0.28
C LEU A 20 -4.13 12.10 -1.51
N TYR A 21 -3.53 11.73 -2.66
CA TYR A 21 -3.76 12.41 -3.92
C TYR A 21 -5.21 12.24 -4.40
N GLY A 22 -5.82 11.08 -4.20
CA GLY A 22 -7.25 10.87 -4.44
C GLY A 22 -8.14 11.75 -3.54
N LEU A 23 -7.79 11.90 -2.26
CA LEU A 23 -8.58 12.70 -1.31
C LEU A 23 -8.44 14.21 -1.50
N PHE A 24 -7.22 14.69 -1.72
CA PHE A 24 -6.90 16.13 -1.69
C PHE A 24 -6.49 16.69 -3.05
N GLY A 25 -6.09 15.84 -3.99
CA GLY A 25 -5.71 16.25 -5.34
C GLY A 25 -6.92 16.50 -6.22
N GLN A 26 -6.71 17.23 -7.31
CA GLN A 26 -7.72 17.35 -8.36
C GLN A 26 -7.81 16.04 -9.12
N ALA A 27 -8.78 15.20 -8.73
CA ALA A 27 -9.04 13.97 -9.43
C ALA A 27 -9.57 14.28 -10.84
N ASP A 28 -8.93 13.67 -11.83
CA ASP A 28 -9.25 13.88 -13.23
C ASP A 28 -10.43 12.98 -13.63
N TYR A 29 -11.63 13.36 -13.16
CA TYR A 29 -12.86 12.59 -13.35
C TYR A 29 -13.27 12.41 -14.82
N SER A 30 -12.69 13.22 -15.71
CA SER A 30 -12.92 13.23 -17.16
C SER A 30 -12.59 11.89 -17.84
N ARG A 31 -11.68 11.11 -17.25
CA ARG A 31 -11.20 9.82 -17.79
C ARG A 31 -11.80 8.59 -17.09
N SER A 32 -12.63 8.78 -16.05
CA SER A 32 -12.87 7.72 -15.06
C SER A 32 -14.34 7.47 -14.72
N ASP A 33 -15.29 7.83 -15.59
CA ASP A 33 -16.73 7.67 -15.34
C ASP A 33 -17.20 8.26 -13.98
N GLY A 34 -16.56 9.35 -13.54
CA GLY A 34 -16.86 9.99 -12.25
C GLY A 34 -16.31 9.28 -11.01
N ILE A 35 -15.53 8.22 -11.17
CA ILE A 35 -14.88 7.49 -10.06
C ILE A 35 -13.45 7.98 -9.88
N ASN A 36 -13.03 8.18 -8.63
CA ASN A 36 -11.65 8.51 -8.31
C ASN A 36 -10.76 7.27 -8.28
N ILE A 37 -10.14 6.95 -9.43
CA ILE A 37 -9.26 5.79 -9.61
C ILE A 37 -8.09 5.83 -8.62
N ASN A 38 -7.51 7.00 -8.38
CA ASN A 38 -6.36 7.17 -7.50
C ASN A 38 -6.68 6.82 -6.05
N LEU A 39 -7.87 7.21 -5.58
CA LEU A 39 -8.37 6.87 -4.24
C LEU A 39 -8.50 5.35 -4.06
N TRP A 40 -9.18 4.67 -4.99
CA TRP A 40 -9.46 3.24 -4.88
C TRP A 40 -8.19 2.39 -5.00
N TRP A 41 -7.33 2.68 -5.98
CA TRP A 41 -6.07 1.96 -6.11
C TRP A 41 -5.11 2.30 -4.96
N GLY A 42 -5.09 3.54 -4.49
CA GLY A 42 -4.36 3.92 -3.28
C GLY A 42 -4.79 3.10 -2.06
N LEU A 43 -6.10 2.93 -1.86
CA LEU A 43 -6.66 2.12 -0.78
C LEU A 43 -6.27 0.64 -0.90
N VAL A 44 -6.40 0.06 -2.09
CA VAL A 44 -6.02 -1.35 -2.35
C VAL A 44 -4.54 -1.57 -2.06
N MET A 45 -3.66 -0.69 -2.58
CA MET A 45 -2.22 -0.78 -2.34
C MET A 45 -1.87 -0.58 -0.87
N LEU A 46 -2.56 0.32 -0.17
CA LEU A 46 -2.32 0.56 1.25
C LEU A 46 -2.69 -0.66 2.10
N VAL A 47 -3.85 -1.28 1.87
CA VAL A 47 -4.28 -2.49 2.57
C VAL A 47 -3.32 -3.65 2.28
N PHE A 48 -3.01 -3.88 1.00
CA PHE A 48 -2.13 -4.98 0.60
C PHE A 48 -0.70 -4.80 1.12
N GLY A 49 -0.10 -3.63 0.93
CA GLY A 49 1.26 -3.33 1.36
C GLY A 49 1.41 -3.41 2.88
N THR A 50 0.44 -2.89 3.63
CA THR A 50 0.44 -2.98 5.11
C THR A 50 0.32 -4.43 5.56
N GLY A 51 -0.57 -5.23 4.97
CA GLY A 51 -0.70 -6.65 5.29
C GLY A 51 0.59 -7.42 5.04
N MET A 52 1.23 -7.17 3.89
CA MET A 52 2.52 -7.78 3.54
C MET A 52 3.63 -7.37 4.50
N ALA A 53 3.71 -6.08 4.86
CA ALA A 53 4.71 -5.58 5.79
C ALA A 53 4.57 -6.20 7.19
N VAL A 54 3.33 -6.34 7.68
CA VAL A 54 3.01 -6.99 8.95
C VAL A 54 3.45 -8.46 8.93
N VAL A 55 3.11 -9.21 7.88
CA VAL A 55 3.54 -10.62 7.74
C VAL A 55 5.06 -10.73 7.66
N GLY A 56 5.71 -9.86 6.87
CA GLY A 56 7.17 -9.81 6.73
C GLY A 56 7.89 -9.51 8.05
N TYR A 57 7.30 -8.64 8.87
CA TYR A 57 7.77 -8.32 10.22
C TYR A 57 7.63 -9.49 11.19
N ILE A 58 6.46 -10.14 11.21
CA ILE A 58 6.20 -11.31 12.05
C ILE A 58 7.14 -12.46 11.68
N SER A 59 7.35 -12.70 10.37
CA SER A 59 8.25 -13.75 9.87
C SER A 59 9.70 -13.52 10.30
N TRP A 60 10.19 -12.29 10.22
CA TRP A 60 11.56 -11.96 10.66
C TRP A 60 11.77 -12.17 12.17
N ARG A 61 10.70 -12.09 12.97
CA ARG A 61 10.75 -12.30 14.42
C ARG A 61 10.73 -13.76 14.84
N ARG A 62 10.54 -14.71 13.91
CA ARG A 62 10.58 -16.14 14.25
C ARG A 62 12.05 -16.56 14.45
N PRO A 63 12.47 -17.00 15.65
CA PRO A 63 13.79 -17.58 15.83
C PRO A 63 13.86 -18.87 14.99
N VAL A 64 14.88 -18.98 14.15
CA VAL A 64 15.14 -20.20 13.39
C VAL A 64 15.64 -21.24 14.39
N THR A 65 14.75 -22.09 14.89
CA THR A 65 15.13 -23.25 15.70
C THR A 65 15.73 -24.28 14.75
N HIS A 66 17.07 -24.41 14.79
CA HIS A 66 17.84 -25.47 14.15
C HIS A 66 17.67 -26.80 14.88
#